data_AF-A0A833GLG6-F1
#
_entry.id   AF-A0A833GLG6-F1
#
_cell.length_a   1.000
_cell.length_b   1.000
_cell.length_c   1.000
_cell.angle_alpha   90.00
_cell.angle_beta   90.00
_cell.angle_gamma   90.00
#
_symmetry.space_group_name_H-M   'P 1'
#
loop_
_entity.id
_entity.type
_entity.pdbx_description
1 polymer ?
#
loop_
_entity_poly.entity_id
_entity_poly.type
_entity_poly.pdbx_seq_one_letter_code
_entity_poly.pdbx_strand_id
1 'polypeptide(L)'
;MWLVLLTLWLGGAHAGPIAFVGETFHDWKERLFGKGHPLPEVVDAPATGAITLVPGQPLRIRIDAQAPQRDLAKGHSHYREVVLPQALAHASLRVQVVTQRQRKVGNTVFQPVLYLQGEDGALREPLVVKPLHLDIRPFRKSRLLGCVRLDDVRGFLLATDASVVGKSWEAQVREAIKAPSASGFYYATDAIKARLPFAATGQVILDISAEDDAGPTC
;
A
#
# COMPACT_ATOMS: atom_id res chain seq x y z
N MET A 1 -70.69 -5.23 -32.98
CA MET A 1 -71.14 -5.05 -31.59
C MET A 1 -69.93 -4.60 -30.78
N TRP A 2 -69.96 -3.37 -30.28
CA TRP A 2 -68.91 -2.75 -29.48
C TRP A 2 -68.84 -3.37 -28.08
N LEU A 3 -67.62 -3.53 -27.55
CA LEU A 3 -67.35 -3.26 -26.14
C LEU A 3 -65.86 -2.95 -25.96
N VAL A 4 -65.64 -2.04 -25.03
CA VAL A 4 -64.54 -1.09 -24.94
C VAL A 4 -63.86 -1.27 -23.57
N LEU A 5 -62.54 -1.02 -23.55
CA LEU A 5 -61.68 -0.64 -22.42
C LEU A 5 -61.41 -1.68 -21.29
N LEU A 6 -60.13 -1.99 -21.09
CA LEU A 6 -59.41 -1.49 -19.92
C LEU A 6 -57.90 -1.42 -20.17
N THR A 7 -57.35 -0.22 -20.01
CA THR A 7 -55.94 0.13 -20.01
C THR A 7 -55.19 -0.45 -18.81
N LEU A 8 -54.01 -1.01 -19.04
CA LEU A 8 -52.95 -1.12 -18.03
C LEU A 8 -51.60 -0.88 -18.72
N TRP A 9 -51.16 0.37 -18.62
CA TRP A 9 -49.76 0.76 -18.72
C TRP A 9 -48.97 -0.01 -17.66
N LEU A 10 -48.21 -1.01 -18.08
CA LEU A 10 -47.08 -1.49 -17.31
C LEU A 10 -45.83 -0.87 -17.94
N GLY A 11 -45.43 0.25 -17.34
CA GLY A 11 -44.08 0.76 -17.51
C GLY A 11 -43.10 -0.35 -17.16
N GLY A 12 -42.46 -0.91 -18.18
CA GLY A 12 -41.28 -1.74 -18.01
C GLY A 12 -40.18 -0.85 -17.45
N ALA A 13 -40.12 -0.74 -16.12
CA ALA A 13 -38.92 -0.29 -15.44
C ALA A 13 -37.80 -1.27 -15.83
N HIS A 14 -37.00 -0.89 -16.83
CA HIS A 14 -35.67 -1.45 -17.02
C HIS A 14 -34.85 -1.03 -15.80
N ALA A 15 -35.00 -1.77 -14.72
CA ALA A 15 -33.99 -1.85 -13.68
C ALA A 15 -32.78 -2.52 -14.33
N GLY A 16 -31.90 -1.70 -14.91
CA GLY A 16 -30.59 -2.15 -15.35
C GLY A 16 -29.86 -2.80 -14.17
N PRO A 17 -29.12 -3.91 -14.38
CA PRO A 17 -28.32 -4.43 -13.30
C PRO A 17 -27.18 -3.45 -13.03
N ILE A 18 -27.18 -2.98 -11.78
CA ILE A 18 -26.20 -2.15 -11.12
C ILE A 18 -24.78 -2.62 -11.47
N ALA A 19 -24.12 -1.88 -12.36
CA ALA A 19 -22.68 -1.94 -12.56
C ALA A 19 -22.03 -1.18 -11.40
N PHE A 20 -21.72 -1.86 -10.28
CA PHE A 20 -20.67 -1.47 -9.34
C PHE A 20 -20.47 -2.61 -8.32
N VAL A 21 -19.83 -3.70 -8.75
CA VAL A 21 -19.06 -4.51 -7.81
C VAL A 21 -17.70 -3.82 -7.75
N GLY A 22 -17.51 -2.98 -6.73
CA GLY A 22 -16.21 -2.39 -6.45
C GLY A 22 -15.18 -3.51 -6.23
N GLU A 23 -13.95 -3.27 -6.67
CA GLU A 23 -12.83 -4.20 -6.48
C GLU A 23 -12.72 -4.64 -5.02
N THR A 24 -12.69 -5.95 -4.74
CA THR A 24 -12.46 -6.42 -3.37
C THR A 24 -10.98 -6.26 -3.01
N PHE A 25 -10.63 -6.28 -1.73
CA PHE A 25 -9.20 -6.31 -1.37
C PHE A 25 -8.46 -7.50 -1.95
N HIS A 26 -9.11 -8.66 -2.08
CA HIS A 26 -8.44 -9.82 -2.68
C HIS A 26 -8.06 -9.50 -4.12
N ASP A 27 -8.99 -8.91 -4.87
CA ASP A 27 -8.78 -8.47 -6.25
C ASP A 27 -7.69 -7.40 -6.33
N TRP A 28 -7.75 -6.36 -5.48
CA TRP A 28 -6.71 -5.32 -5.35
C TRP A 28 -5.34 -5.91 -5.05
N LYS A 29 -5.27 -6.85 -4.10
CA LYS A 29 -4.04 -7.48 -3.66
C LYS A 29 -3.45 -8.35 -4.76
N GLU A 30 -4.26 -9.14 -5.45
CA GLU A 30 -3.77 -10.01 -6.51
C GLU A 30 -3.40 -9.21 -7.78
N ARG A 31 -4.12 -8.13 -8.09
CA ARG A 31 -3.77 -7.18 -9.15
C ARG A 31 -2.42 -6.52 -8.89
N LEU A 32 -2.22 -5.96 -7.70
CA LEU A 32 -1.02 -5.17 -7.40
C LEU A 32 0.18 -5.99 -6.89
N PHE A 33 -0.07 -7.14 -6.24
CA PHE A 33 0.94 -7.94 -5.53
C PHE A 33 0.83 -9.45 -5.77
N GLY A 34 -0.03 -9.89 -6.70
CA GLY A 34 -0.26 -11.29 -7.04
C GLY A 34 0.69 -11.83 -8.12
N LYS A 35 0.45 -13.07 -8.55
CA LYS A 35 1.30 -13.80 -9.50
C LYS A 35 1.03 -13.49 -10.98
N GLY A 36 0.03 -12.66 -11.27
CA GLY A 36 -0.45 -12.38 -12.64
C GLY A 36 0.49 -11.53 -13.49
N HIS A 37 1.50 -10.91 -12.87
CA HIS A 37 2.57 -10.19 -13.54
C HIS A 37 3.89 -10.91 -13.27
N PRO A 38 4.84 -10.99 -14.23
CA PRO A 38 6.20 -11.37 -13.92
C PRO A 38 6.73 -10.34 -12.93
N LEU A 39 6.60 -10.63 -11.63
CA LEU A 39 7.14 -9.79 -10.58
C LEU A 39 8.66 -9.84 -10.79
N PRO A 40 9.29 -8.73 -11.17
CA PRO A 40 10.72 -8.71 -11.36
C PRO A 40 11.38 -9.14 -10.06
N GLU A 41 12.56 -9.75 -10.18
CA GLU A 41 13.28 -10.22 -9.00
C GLU A 41 13.51 -9.04 -8.05
N VAL A 42 13.15 -9.22 -6.78
CA VAL A 42 13.35 -8.18 -5.76
C VAL A 42 14.82 -8.21 -5.34
N VAL A 43 15.57 -7.22 -5.82
CA VAL A 43 17.01 -7.07 -5.53
C VAL A 43 17.21 -6.24 -4.26
N ASP A 44 18.27 -6.53 -3.51
CA ASP A 44 18.68 -5.72 -2.37
C ASP A 44 19.30 -4.40 -2.81
N ALA A 45 18.79 -3.29 -2.27
CA ALA A 45 19.40 -1.98 -2.48
C ALA A 45 20.80 -1.92 -1.82
N PRO A 46 21.70 -1.05 -2.30
CA PRO A 46 22.99 -0.81 -1.67
C PRO A 46 22.84 -0.54 -0.16
N ALA A 47 23.81 -0.99 0.63
CA ALA A 47 23.77 -0.78 2.09
C ALA A 47 23.94 0.70 2.47
N THR A 48 24.65 1.48 1.64
CA THR A 48 24.99 2.88 1.87
C THR A 48 24.71 3.72 0.63
N GLY A 49 24.63 5.04 0.81
CA GLY A 49 24.37 6.00 -0.27
C GLY A 49 22.92 6.03 -0.74
N ALA A 50 22.69 6.89 -1.75
CA ALA A 50 21.42 7.04 -2.42
C ALA A 50 21.06 5.79 -3.22
N ILE A 51 19.77 5.46 -3.26
CA ILE A 51 19.22 4.27 -3.91
C ILE A 51 18.51 4.71 -5.18
N THR A 52 18.97 4.26 -6.34
CA THR A 52 18.25 4.47 -7.60
C THR A 52 17.09 3.50 -7.69
N LEU A 53 15.86 4.00 -7.68
CA LEU A 53 14.64 3.19 -7.87
C LEU A 53 14.18 3.33 -9.33
N VAL A 54 14.43 2.30 -10.13
CA VAL A 54 14.03 2.26 -11.53
C VAL A 54 12.56 1.81 -11.64
N PRO A 55 11.72 2.47 -12.43
CA PRO A 55 10.34 2.03 -12.63
C PRO A 55 10.23 0.58 -13.08
N GLY A 56 9.32 -0.16 -12.45
CA GLY A 56 9.13 -1.59 -12.70
C GLY A 56 10.29 -2.48 -12.21
N GLN A 57 11.20 -1.98 -11.38
CA GLN A 57 12.25 -2.78 -10.72
C GLN A 57 12.11 -2.68 -9.20
N PRO A 58 11.44 -3.65 -8.54
CA PRO A 58 11.25 -3.63 -7.11
C PRO A 58 12.58 -3.78 -6.38
N LEU A 59 12.83 -2.90 -5.40
CA LEU A 59 14.02 -2.93 -4.57
C LEU A 59 13.68 -3.14 -3.10
N ARG A 60 14.44 -4.01 -2.44
CA ARG A 60 14.41 -4.20 -0.99
C ARG A 60 15.37 -3.23 -0.33
N ILE A 61 14.79 -2.27 0.38
CA ILE A 61 15.52 -1.24 1.11
C ILE A 61 15.55 -1.61 2.59
N ARG A 62 16.75 -1.62 3.17
CA ARG A 62 16.96 -1.79 4.60
C ARG A 62 17.33 -0.45 5.23
N ILE A 63 16.60 -0.10 6.28
CA ILE A 63 16.85 1.06 7.13
C ILE A 63 17.25 0.47 8.48
N ASP A 64 18.54 0.47 8.79
CA ASP A 64 19.04 -0.09 10.05
C ASP A 64 19.79 0.97 10.86
N ALA A 65 20.37 0.54 11.99
CA ALA A 65 21.06 1.44 12.91
C ALA A 65 22.32 2.10 12.32
N GLN A 66 22.81 1.64 11.16
CA GLN A 66 23.95 2.24 10.45
C GLN A 66 23.50 3.22 9.35
N ALA A 67 22.20 3.29 9.05
CA ALA A 67 21.67 4.26 8.12
C ALA A 67 21.88 5.69 8.66
N PRO A 68 22.11 6.68 7.78
CA PRO A 68 22.21 8.07 8.19
C PRO A 68 20.98 8.52 9.00
N GLN A 69 21.19 9.48 9.90
CA GLN A 69 20.13 10.11 10.69
C GLN A 69 20.05 11.59 10.34
N ARG A 70 18.85 12.15 10.42
CA ARG A 70 18.59 13.58 10.21
C ARG A 70 17.33 14.00 10.95
N ASP A 71 17.29 15.27 11.38
CA ASP A 71 16.06 15.92 11.84
C ASP A 71 15.11 16.14 10.66
N LEU A 72 13.96 15.46 10.72
CA LEU A 72 12.88 15.55 9.73
C LEU A 72 11.63 16.14 10.38
N ALA A 73 10.64 16.51 9.56
CA ALA A 73 9.39 17.10 10.05
C ALA A 73 8.61 16.18 11.04
N LYS A 74 8.84 14.85 11.02
CA LYS A 74 8.30 13.90 12.00
C LYS A 74 9.31 13.44 13.06
N GLY A 75 10.33 14.26 13.32
CA GLY A 75 11.36 14.01 14.32
C GLY A 75 12.65 13.41 13.75
N HIS A 76 13.62 13.18 14.64
CA HIS A 76 14.92 12.61 14.31
C HIS A 76 14.79 11.12 13.98
N SER A 77 15.25 10.73 12.78
CA SER A 77 14.99 9.38 12.27
C SER A 77 16.12 8.88 11.38
N HIS A 78 16.32 7.56 11.36
CA HIS A 78 17.13 6.91 10.33
C HIS A 78 16.40 7.02 9.00
N TYR A 79 17.13 7.34 7.94
CA TYR A 79 16.55 7.50 6.61
C TYR A 79 17.39 6.84 5.53
N ARG A 80 16.75 6.57 4.41
CA ARG A 80 17.42 6.23 3.15
C ARG A 80 16.94 7.18 2.06
N GLU A 81 17.87 7.71 1.28
CA GLU A 81 17.56 8.52 0.13
C GLU A 81 17.27 7.64 -1.08
N VAL A 82 16.16 7.91 -1.75
CA VAL A 82 15.71 7.22 -2.96
C VAL A 82 15.63 8.25 -4.07
N VAL A 83 16.30 7.99 -5.18
CA VAL A 83 16.33 8.84 -6.37
C VAL A 83 15.74 8.09 -7.56
N LEU A 84 15.03 8.81 -8.43
CA LEU A 84 14.52 8.26 -9.67
C LEU A 84 15.46 8.62 -10.83
N PRO A 85 15.64 7.74 -11.83
CA PRO A 85 16.44 8.06 -13.02
C PRO A 85 15.94 9.30 -13.78
N GLN A 86 14.64 9.56 -13.70
CA GLN A 86 13.97 10.71 -14.30
C GLN A 86 12.82 11.18 -13.41
N ALA A 87 12.46 12.45 -13.52
CA ALA A 87 11.26 12.98 -12.89
C ALA A 87 10.01 12.29 -13.46
N LEU A 88 9.07 11.92 -12.59
CA LEU A 88 7.77 11.37 -12.98
C LEU A 88 6.67 12.37 -12.62
N ALA A 89 5.88 12.77 -13.61
CA ALA A 89 4.75 13.67 -13.42
C ALA A 89 3.68 13.01 -12.53
N HIS A 90 3.37 11.75 -12.80
CA HIS A 90 2.50 10.90 -12.01
C HIS A 90 3.15 9.53 -11.82
N ALA A 91 3.07 9.01 -10.60
CA ALA A 91 3.59 7.69 -10.28
C ALA A 91 2.78 6.99 -9.20
N SER A 92 2.74 5.67 -9.26
CA SER A 92 2.22 4.83 -8.17
C SER A 92 3.35 4.08 -7.50
N LEU A 93 3.46 4.25 -6.18
CA LEU A 93 4.44 3.57 -5.35
C LEU A 93 3.76 2.44 -4.58
N ARG A 94 4.07 1.20 -4.96
CA ARG A 94 3.72 0.02 -4.18
C ARG A 94 4.74 -0.16 -3.06
N VAL A 95 4.24 -0.28 -1.85
CA VAL A 95 5.05 -0.37 -0.63
C VAL A 95 4.75 -1.69 0.08
N GLN A 96 5.79 -2.47 0.37
CA GLN A 96 5.66 -3.68 1.19
C GLN A 96 6.58 -3.59 2.40
N VAL A 97 5.99 -3.40 3.57
CA VAL A 97 6.72 -3.41 4.84
C VAL A 97 6.86 -4.85 5.30
N VAL A 98 8.09 -5.34 5.38
CA VAL A 98 8.36 -6.72 5.79
C VAL A 98 8.46 -6.79 7.30
N THR A 99 7.71 -7.70 7.92
CA THR A 99 7.80 -7.91 9.37
C THR A 99 9.18 -8.41 9.78
N GLN A 100 9.65 -7.94 10.92
CA GLN A 100 10.95 -8.33 11.50
C GLN A 100 10.74 -8.91 12.87
N ARG A 101 11.40 -10.04 13.16
CA ARG A 101 11.33 -10.65 14.49
C ARG A 101 12.28 -9.93 15.44
N GLN A 102 11.75 -9.34 16.50
CA GLN A 102 12.51 -8.88 17.65
C GLN A 102 12.39 -9.88 18.80
N ARG A 103 13.54 -10.17 19.46
CA ARG A 103 13.64 -11.21 20.49
C ARG A 103 12.64 -11.04 21.64
N LYS A 104 12.37 -9.82 22.08
CA LYS A 104 11.54 -9.51 23.27
C LYS A 104 10.12 -9.03 22.95
N VAL A 105 9.88 -8.53 21.74
CA VAL A 105 8.64 -7.80 21.38
C VAL A 105 7.80 -8.57 20.35
N GLY A 106 8.33 -9.68 19.81
CA GLY A 106 7.68 -10.41 18.72
C GLY A 106 7.95 -9.73 17.37
N ASN A 107 7.00 -9.84 16.43
CA ASN A 107 7.16 -9.24 15.11
C ASN A 107 6.86 -7.74 15.16
N THR A 108 7.80 -6.94 14.67
CA THR A 108 7.67 -5.49 14.51
C THR A 108 7.57 -5.11 13.03
N VAL A 109 7.10 -3.91 12.78
CA VAL A 109 6.98 -3.32 11.44
C VAL A 109 7.55 -1.92 11.43
N PHE A 110 7.90 -1.43 10.25
CA PHE A 110 8.32 -0.06 10.03
C PHE A 110 7.12 0.77 9.53
N GLN A 111 6.97 2.02 9.96
CA GLN A 111 5.97 2.91 9.37
C GLN A 111 6.66 3.77 8.30
N PRO A 112 6.41 3.52 7.00
CA PRO A 112 7.05 4.31 5.97
C PRO A 112 6.43 5.70 5.89
N VAL A 113 7.28 6.71 5.97
CA VAL A 113 6.99 8.12 5.71
C VAL A 113 7.89 8.58 4.57
N LEU A 114 7.27 9.14 3.54
CA LEU A 114 7.94 9.66 2.35
C LEU A 114 8.10 11.17 2.50
N TYR A 115 9.32 11.66 2.34
CA TYR A 115 9.60 13.10 2.28
C TYR A 115 10.03 13.41 0.85
N LEU A 116 9.07 13.86 0.04
CA LEU A 116 9.32 14.13 -1.38
C LEU A 116 10.22 15.35 -1.53
N GLN A 117 11.17 15.28 -2.46
CA GLN A 117 12.00 16.43 -2.83
C GLN A 117 11.21 17.33 -3.81
N GLY A 118 11.10 18.61 -3.48
CA GLY A 118 10.60 19.66 -4.37
C GLY A 118 11.64 20.10 -5.39
N GLU A 119 11.24 20.98 -6.31
CA GLU A 119 12.13 21.45 -7.40
C GLU A 119 13.33 22.27 -6.91
N ASP A 120 13.18 22.96 -5.78
CA ASP A 120 14.21 23.75 -5.11
C ASP A 120 15.14 22.90 -4.22
N GLY A 121 14.93 21.58 -4.17
CA GLY A 121 15.64 20.65 -3.28
C GLY A 121 15.12 20.65 -1.84
N ALA A 122 14.10 21.45 -1.51
CA ALA A 122 13.46 21.40 -0.20
C ALA A 122 12.56 20.16 -0.09
N LEU A 123 12.33 19.69 1.15
CA LEU A 123 11.41 18.59 1.39
C LEU A 123 9.97 19.13 1.46
N ARG A 124 9.06 18.51 0.70
CA ARG A 124 7.61 18.77 0.77
C ARG A 124 7.03 18.21 2.09
N GLU A 125 5.73 18.42 2.28
CA GLU A 125 5.00 17.84 3.41
C GLU A 125 5.17 16.30 3.47
N PRO A 126 5.47 15.74 4.64
CA PRO A 126 5.68 14.30 4.78
C PRO A 126 4.41 13.49 4.53
N LEU A 127 4.51 12.53 3.62
CA LEU A 127 3.42 11.62 3.26
C LEU A 127 3.56 10.30 4.02
N VAL A 128 2.67 10.08 4.99
CA VAL A 128 2.61 8.80 5.73
C VAL A 128 1.89 7.77 4.87
N VAL A 129 2.55 6.64 4.58
CA VAL A 129 1.97 5.57 3.77
C VAL A 129 0.80 4.92 4.53
N LYS A 130 -0.42 5.17 4.06
CA LYS A 130 -1.67 4.60 4.59
C LYS A 130 -2.71 4.45 3.46
N PRO A 131 -3.63 3.48 3.54
CA PRO A 131 -3.67 2.41 4.53
C PRO A 131 -2.56 1.37 4.32
N LEU A 132 -2.22 0.66 5.40
CA LEU A 132 -1.33 -0.49 5.37
C LEU A 132 -2.14 -1.75 5.66
N HIS A 133 -2.26 -2.64 4.67
CA HIS A 133 -3.05 -3.86 4.76
C HIS A 133 -2.20 -5.09 5.05
N LEU A 134 -2.64 -5.92 5.96
CA LEU A 134 -1.94 -7.16 6.30
C LEU A 134 -2.05 -8.20 5.18
N ASP A 135 -0.90 -8.72 4.76
CA ASP A 135 -0.78 -9.89 3.88
C ASP A 135 -0.01 -10.99 4.62
N ILE A 136 -0.72 -12.09 4.91
CA ILE A 136 -0.18 -13.31 5.49
C ILE A 136 -0.26 -14.39 4.40
N ARG A 137 0.87 -15.03 4.13
CA ARG A 137 0.95 -16.16 3.18
C ARG A 137 1.75 -17.31 3.81
N PRO A 138 1.38 -18.58 3.55
CA PRO A 138 2.18 -19.72 4.00
C PRO A 138 3.64 -19.61 3.55
N PHE A 139 4.56 -19.96 4.44
CA PHE A 139 6.02 -20.01 4.19
C PHE A 139 6.67 -18.70 3.73
N ARG A 140 5.98 -17.56 3.88
CA ARG A 140 6.54 -16.22 3.61
C ARG A 140 6.43 -15.37 4.86
N LYS A 141 7.35 -14.41 5.03
CA LYS A 141 7.24 -13.41 6.09
C LYS A 141 5.96 -12.60 5.87
N SER A 142 5.21 -12.38 6.94
CA SER A 142 4.08 -11.45 6.92
C SER A 142 4.55 -10.07 6.51
N ARG A 143 3.70 -9.34 5.79
CA ARG A 143 4.01 -7.99 5.31
C ARG A 143 2.78 -7.10 5.41
N LEU A 144 3.02 -5.80 5.50
CA LEU A 144 1.98 -4.79 5.31
C LEU A 144 2.12 -4.21 3.90
N LEU A 145 1.01 -4.12 3.19
CA LEU A 145 0.93 -3.62 1.82
C LEU A 145 0.31 -2.24 1.84
N GLY A 146 1.00 -1.28 1.24
CA GLY A 146 0.51 0.06 0.99
C GLY A 146 0.65 0.40 -0.49
N CYS A 147 -0.13 1.36 -0.94
CA CYS A 147 -0.04 1.89 -2.29
C CYS A 147 -0.28 3.39 -2.19
N VAL A 148 0.59 4.17 -2.79
CA VAL A 148 0.60 5.63 -2.65
C VAL A 148 0.80 6.25 -4.01
N ARG A 149 -0.05 7.22 -4.31
CA ARG A 149 0.07 8.08 -5.48
C ARG A 149 1.06 9.20 -5.20
N LEU A 150 1.94 9.47 -6.16
CA LEU A 150 2.94 10.52 -6.12
C LEU A 150 2.81 11.39 -7.36
N ASP A 151 2.90 12.71 -7.18
CA ASP A 151 2.87 13.68 -8.27
C ASP A 151 4.16 14.52 -8.25
N ASP A 152 4.71 14.77 -9.43
CA ASP A 152 5.98 15.48 -9.66
C ASP A 152 7.09 15.01 -8.70
N VAL A 153 7.50 13.75 -8.88
CA VAL A 153 8.50 13.10 -8.02
C VAL A 153 9.81 12.89 -8.78
N ARG A 154 10.91 13.34 -8.17
CA ARG A 154 12.29 13.09 -8.65
C ARG A 154 13.09 12.21 -7.70
N GLY A 155 12.73 12.27 -6.42
CA GLY A 155 13.37 11.56 -5.34
C GLY A 155 12.65 11.83 -4.03
N PHE A 156 12.94 11.03 -3.02
CA PHE A 156 12.37 11.16 -1.70
C PHE A 156 13.26 10.54 -0.63
N LEU A 157 13.12 11.01 0.60
CA LEU A 157 13.66 10.29 1.76
C LEU A 157 12.60 9.31 2.27
N LEU A 158 13.04 8.09 2.55
CA LEU A 158 12.26 7.08 3.24
C LEU A 158 12.72 7.01 4.70
N ALA A 159 11.83 7.37 5.62
CA ALA A 159 12.08 7.30 7.07
C ALA A 159 10.81 6.86 7.81
N THR A 160 10.85 6.89 9.15
CA THR A 160 9.68 6.70 10.02
C THR A 160 9.45 7.92 10.88
N ASP A 161 8.22 8.12 11.32
CA ASP A 161 7.86 9.08 12.37
C ASP A 161 8.44 8.60 13.71
N ALA A 162 9.23 9.45 14.36
CA ALA A 162 9.88 9.11 15.63
C ALA A 162 8.85 8.90 16.75
N SER A 163 7.72 9.60 16.70
CA SER A 163 6.66 9.55 17.71
C SER A 163 5.83 8.26 17.68
N VAL A 164 5.93 7.46 16.61
CA VAL A 164 5.20 6.18 16.51
C VAL A 164 6.03 4.99 16.95
N VAL A 165 7.34 5.14 17.13
CA VAL A 165 8.21 4.06 17.59
C VAL A 165 7.72 3.57 18.96
N GLY A 166 7.52 2.25 19.09
CA GLY A 166 6.93 1.63 20.29
C GLY A 166 5.41 1.65 20.36
N LYS A 167 4.72 2.48 19.56
CA LYS A 167 3.27 2.34 19.30
C LYS A 167 3.02 1.14 18.38
N SER A 168 1.77 0.81 18.10
CA SER A 168 1.44 -0.36 17.27
C SER A 168 0.58 0.02 16.08
N TRP A 169 0.86 -0.62 14.95
CA TRP A 169 -0.11 -0.83 13.89
C TRP A 169 -1.16 -1.83 14.38
N GLU A 170 -2.43 -1.58 14.06
CA GLU A 170 -3.53 -2.48 14.35
C GLU A 170 -4.32 -2.77 13.06
N ALA A 171 -4.68 -4.02 12.87
CA ALA A 171 -5.52 -4.42 11.74
C ALA A 171 -6.88 -3.74 11.86
N GLN A 172 -7.22 -2.88 10.90
CA GLN A 172 -8.58 -2.39 10.76
C GLN A 172 -9.48 -3.59 10.42
N VAL A 173 -10.44 -3.87 11.30
CA VAL A 173 -11.41 -4.96 11.15
C VAL A 173 -12.16 -4.76 9.84
N ARG A 174 -12.18 -5.78 8.99
CA ARG A 174 -13.00 -5.75 7.79
C ARG A 174 -14.45 -5.98 8.15
N GLU A 175 -15.33 -5.23 7.50
CA GLU A 175 -16.72 -5.62 7.38
C GLU A 175 -16.79 -6.98 6.69
N ALA A 176 -17.56 -7.90 7.27
CA ALA A 176 -17.75 -9.24 6.76
C ALA A 176 -18.29 -9.17 5.31
N ILE A 177 -17.55 -9.74 4.36
CA ILE A 177 -18.01 -9.82 2.96
C ILE A 177 -19.12 -10.89 2.91
N LYS A 178 -20.36 -10.48 2.60
CA LYS A 178 -21.48 -11.41 2.37
C LYS A 178 -21.20 -12.22 1.10
N ALA A 179 -21.12 -13.54 1.22
CA ALA A 179 -21.11 -14.43 0.06
C ALA A 179 -22.50 -14.43 -0.62
N PRO A 180 -22.57 -14.35 -1.96
CA PRO A 180 -23.83 -14.41 -2.71
C PRO A 180 -24.27 -15.87 -2.95
N SER A 181 -24.31 -16.71 -1.91
CA SER A 181 -24.85 -18.08 -2.00
C SER A 181 -26.10 -18.23 -1.14
N ALA A 182 -27.14 -18.86 -1.71
CA ALA A 182 -28.43 -19.10 -1.04
C ALA A 182 -28.33 -20.01 0.20
N SER A 183 -27.22 -20.74 0.34
CA SER A 183 -26.82 -21.43 1.57
C SER A 183 -25.73 -20.60 2.24
N GLY A 184 -26.08 -19.96 3.37
CA GLY A 184 -25.24 -19.01 4.11
C GLY A 184 -24.00 -19.63 4.76
N PHE A 185 -23.07 -20.14 3.96
CA PHE A 185 -21.74 -20.48 4.40
C PHE A 185 -20.92 -19.20 4.52
N TYR A 186 -20.85 -18.69 5.75
CA TYR A 186 -19.90 -17.66 6.11
C TYR A 186 -18.51 -18.29 6.14
N TYR A 187 -17.62 -17.91 5.23
CA TYR A 187 -16.21 -17.89 5.60
C TYR A 187 -16.05 -16.71 6.55
N ALA A 188 -16.31 -16.93 7.84
CA ALA A 188 -15.77 -16.07 8.87
C ALA A 188 -14.25 -16.24 8.79
N THR A 189 -13.60 -15.48 7.91
CA THR A 189 -12.20 -15.14 8.16
C THR A 189 -12.28 -14.29 9.41
N ASP A 190 -12.13 -14.90 10.59
CA ASP A 190 -11.96 -14.18 11.84
C ASP A 190 -11.04 -13.00 11.52
N ALA A 191 -11.54 -11.78 11.72
CA ALA A 191 -10.75 -10.59 11.49
C ALA A 191 -9.50 -10.75 12.35
N ILE A 192 -8.37 -11.11 11.73
CA ILE A 192 -7.14 -11.36 12.46
C ILE A 192 -6.80 -10.04 13.12
N LYS A 193 -7.09 -9.92 14.41
CA LYS A 193 -6.71 -8.79 15.26
C LYS A 193 -5.20 -8.86 15.42
N ALA A 194 -4.49 -8.42 14.38
CA ALA A 194 -3.05 -8.33 14.39
C ALA A 194 -2.67 -6.97 14.95
N ARG A 195 -1.76 -6.99 15.92
CA ARG A 195 -1.12 -5.81 16.49
C ARG A 195 0.38 -5.96 16.30
N LEU A 196 0.98 -5.03 15.57
CA LEU A 196 2.40 -5.07 15.23
C LEU A 196 3.07 -3.77 15.69
N PRO A 197 4.00 -3.82 16.66
CA PRO A 197 4.70 -2.63 17.13
C PRO A 197 5.55 -1.99 16.03
N PHE A 198 5.56 -0.66 15.99
CA PHE A 198 6.43 0.09 15.10
C PHE A 198 7.86 0.15 15.66
N ALA A 199 8.83 -0.08 14.79
CA ALA A 199 10.25 0.04 15.09
C ALA A 199 10.88 1.22 14.33
N ALA A 200 11.97 1.77 14.88
CA ALA A 200 12.75 2.84 14.26
C ALA A 200 13.50 2.40 12.99
N THR A 201 13.68 1.09 12.82
CA THR A 201 14.40 0.45 11.73
C THR A 201 13.53 -0.63 11.09
N GLY A 202 13.84 -1.01 9.87
CA GLY A 202 12.92 -1.80 9.07
C GLY A 202 13.45 -2.26 7.73
N GLN A 203 12.59 -3.00 7.05
CA GLN A 203 12.81 -3.43 5.68
C GLN A 203 11.54 -3.15 4.89
N VAL A 204 11.70 -2.44 3.78
CA VAL A 204 10.61 -2.05 2.89
C VAL A 204 10.98 -2.50 1.48
N ILE A 205 10.04 -3.08 0.75
CA ILE A 205 10.17 -3.30 -0.69
C ILE A 205 9.37 -2.21 -1.38
N LEU A 206 10.03 -1.47 -2.27
CA LEU A 206 9.43 -0.42 -3.06
C LEU A 206 9.42 -0.81 -4.53
N ASP A 207 8.31 -0.54 -5.20
CA ASP A 207 8.15 -0.71 -6.64
C ASP A 207 7.36 0.49 -7.16
N ILE A 208 7.97 1.26 -8.06
CA ILE A 208 7.37 2.47 -8.63
C ILE A 208 6.98 2.22 -10.07
N SER A 209 5.81 2.69 -10.47
CA SER A 209 5.36 2.74 -11.87
C SER A 209 5.13 4.19 -12.27
N ALA A 210 5.49 4.54 -13.51
CA ALA A 210 5.04 5.78 -14.13
C ALA A 210 3.59 5.58 -14.59
N GLU A 211 2.76 6.60 -14.41
CA GLU A 211 1.33 6.55 -14.76
C GLU A 211 1.01 7.64 -15.79
N ASP A 212 0.11 7.33 -16.74
CA ASP A 212 -0.27 8.23 -17.83
C ASP A 212 -1.26 9.32 -17.40
N ASP A 213 -2.04 9.09 -16.33
CA ASP A 213 -3.05 10.03 -15.86
C ASP A 213 -3.22 10.06 -14.33
N ALA A 214 -4.13 10.93 -13.89
CA ALA A 214 -4.55 11.00 -12.50
C ALA A 214 -5.62 9.98 -12.08
N GLY A 215 -5.84 8.95 -12.90
CA GLY A 215 -6.82 7.89 -12.69
C GLY A 215 -6.45 6.94 -11.54
N PRO A 216 -7.29 5.93 -11.26
CA PRO A 216 -7.09 5.02 -10.13
C PRO A 216 -5.90 4.11 -10.39
N THR A 217 -4.75 4.51 -9.88
CA THR A 217 -3.50 3.75 -9.96
C THR A 217 -2.99 3.55 -8.54
N CYS A 218 -3.05 2.29 -8.10
CA CYS A 218 -3.70 1.86 -6.85
C CYS A 218 -5.24 1.90 -6.98
#